data_AF-A0A2S2DU73-F1
#
_entry.id   AF-A0A2S2DU73-F1
#
_cell.length_a   1.000
_cell.length_b   1.000
_cell.length_c   1.000
_cell.angle_alpha   90.00
_cell.angle_beta   90.00
_cell.angle_gamma   90.00
#
_symmetry.space_group_name_H-M   'P 1'
#
loop_
_entity.id
_entity.type
_entity.pdbx_description
1 polymer ?
#
loop_
_entity_poly.entity_id
_entity_poly.type
_entity_poly.pdbx_seq_one_letter_code
_entity_poly.pdbx_strand_id
1 'polypeptide(L)'
;MHKVIYKITYPNGKIYIGKDLVDSINYFGSADSKIIAKDFTIRKEILFEAENVTDREINQMEVEFIKQNQSNNPSIGYNQWPKFKDN
;
A
#
# COMPACT_ATOMS: atom_id res chain seq x y z
N MET A 1 -19.99 2.51 4.30
CA MET A 1 -18.75 2.32 5.10
C MET A 1 -17.66 3.18 4.49
N HIS A 2 -16.87 3.83 5.33
CA HIS A 2 -15.71 4.63 4.92
C HIS A 2 -14.61 3.69 4.37
N LYS A 3 -13.99 4.07 3.25
CA LYS A 3 -12.95 3.27 2.60
C LYS A 3 -11.83 4.14 2.11
N VAL A 4 -10.60 3.64 2.25
CA VAL A 4 -9.39 4.35 1.85
C VAL A 4 -8.45 3.45 1.06
N ILE A 5 -7.73 4.04 0.11
CA ILE A 5 -6.49 3.49 -0.44
C ILE A 5 -5.34 4.29 0.17
N TYR A 6 -4.32 3.60 0.66
CA TYR A 6 -3.14 4.23 1.23
C TYR A 6 -1.86 3.69 0.62
N LYS A 7 -0.80 4.49 0.74
CA LYS A 7 0.58 4.13 0.40
C LYS A 7 1.44 4.19 1.65
N ILE A 8 2.13 3.10 1.94
CA ILE A 8 3.18 3.05 2.96
C ILE A 8 4.52 3.18 2.26
N THR A 9 5.38 4.07 2.74
CA THR A 9 6.77 4.21 2.29
C THR A 9 7.70 3.76 3.40
N TYR A 10 8.56 2.79 3.10
CA TYR A 10 9.51 2.19 4.04
C TYR A 10 10.87 2.90 3.99
N PRO A 11 11.74 2.70 5.00
CA PRO A 11 13.05 3.37 5.08
C PRO A 11 13.97 3.12 3.87
N ASN A 12 13.80 1.99 3.18
CA ASN A 12 14.58 1.66 1.98
C ASN A 12 14.00 2.28 0.69
N GLY A 13 13.02 3.17 0.80
CA GLY A 13 12.36 3.82 -0.33
C GLY A 13 11.30 2.98 -1.02
N LYS A 14 11.16 1.69 -0.66
CA LYS A 14 10.12 0.85 -1.24
C LYS A 14 8.75 1.22 -0.71
N ILE A 15 7.74 0.98 -1.53
CA ILE A 15 6.35 1.31 -1.21
C ILE A 15 5.45 0.08 -1.12
N TYR A 16 4.35 0.22 -0.40
CA TYR A 16 3.24 -0.72 -0.38
C TYR A 16 1.93 0.04 -0.55
N ILE A 17 1.08 -0.42 -1.44
CA ILE A 17 -0.28 0.08 -1.64
C ILE A 17 -1.23 -0.90 -0.99
N GLY A 18 -2.11 -0.41 -0.12
CA GLY A 18 -3.16 -1.21 0.48
C GLY A 18 -4.45 -0.42 0.57
N LYS A 19 -5.52 -1.12 0.93
CA LYS A 19 -6.79 -0.52 1.31
C LYS A 19 -7.10 -0.81 2.78
N ASP A 20 -7.77 0.13 3.43
CA ASP A 20 -8.35 -0.13 4.75
C ASP A 20 -9.86 -0.33 4.62
N LEU A 21 -10.36 -1.33 5.33
CA LEU A 21 -11.79 -1.61 5.52
C LEU A 21 -12.23 -1.39 6.98
N VAL A 22 -11.28 -1.15 7.88
CA VAL A 22 -11.44 -1.17 9.34
C VAL A 22 -10.89 0.08 10.03
N ASP A 23 -10.34 1.03 9.27
CA ASP A 23 -9.88 2.35 9.72
C ASP A 23 -8.86 2.28 10.89
N SER A 24 -7.89 1.37 10.78
CA SER A 24 -6.83 1.27 11.79
C SER A 24 -5.68 2.20 11.44
N ILE A 25 -5.58 3.31 12.17
CA ILE A 25 -4.46 4.25 12.08
C ILE A 25 -3.10 3.59 12.37
N ASN A 26 -3.09 2.49 13.14
CA ASN A 26 -1.88 1.84 13.62
C ASN A 26 -1.33 0.75 12.69
N TYR A 27 -2.01 0.41 11.59
CA TYR A 27 -1.53 -0.62 10.68
C TYR A 27 -0.56 -0.06 9.63
N PHE A 28 0.72 -0.43 9.75
CA PHE A 28 1.81 -0.10 8.82
C PHE A 28 2.41 -1.36 8.13
N GLY A 29 1.66 -2.46 8.13
CA GLY A 29 2.11 -3.74 7.58
C GLY A 29 3.07 -4.50 8.50
N SER A 30 3.63 -5.59 7.97
CA SER A 30 4.59 -6.46 8.67
C SER A 30 6.02 -6.18 8.21
N ALA A 31 6.56 -5.03 8.59
CA ALA A 31 7.92 -4.63 8.22
C ALA A 31 8.97 -5.63 8.76
N ASP A 32 9.98 -5.95 7.94
CA ASP A 32 11.07 -6.86 8.33
C ASP A 32 11.88 -6.22 9.48
N SER A 33 12.06 -6.96 10.57
CA SER A 33 12.79 -6.48 11.76
C SER A 33 14.22 -6.02 11.44
N LYS A 34 14.85 -6.54 10.38
CA LYS A 34 16.17 -6.09 9.91
C LYS A 34 16.14 -4.67 9.35
N ILE A 35 15.01 -4.23 8.81
CA ILE A 35 14.79 -2.85 8.33
C ILE A 35 14.58 -1.89 9.51
N ILE A 36 14.11 -2.41 10.65
CA ILE A 36 13.70 -1.67 11.85
C ILE A 36 14.85 -1.60 12.90
N ALA A 37 16.02 -2.18 12.62
CA ALA A 37 17.11 -2.32 13.59
C ALA A 37 17.84 -0.99 13.97
N LYS A 38 17.43 0.16 13.43
CA LYS A 38 17.99 1.50 13.68
C LYS A 38 16.86 2.53 13.72
N ASP A 39 17.13 3.77 14.13
CA ASP A 39 16.17 4.87 13.99
C ASP A 39 15.67 4.99 12.55
N PHE A 40 14.36 4.95 12.37
CA PHE A 40 13.73 4.89 11.05
C PHE A 40 12.47 5.75 10.98
N THR A 41 12.02 6.03 9.76
CA THR A 41 10.73 6.67 9.50
C THR A 41 9.95 5.83 8.50
N ILE A 42 8.70 5.56 8.83
CA ILE A 42 7.71 5.02 7.90
C ILE A 42 6.66 6.11 7.69
N ARG A 43 6.18 6.27 6.46
CA ARG A 43 5.12 7.22 6.12
C ARG A 43 3.92 6.47 5.56
N LYS A 44 2.72 6.74 6.07
CA LYS A 44 1.45 6.33 5.47
C LYS A 44 0.79 7.57 4.86
N GLU A 45 0.41 7.50 3.60
CA GLU A 45 -0.25 8.56 2.84
C GLU A 45 -1.60 8.04 2.35
N ILE A 46 -2.68 8.78 2.58
CA ILE A 46 -3.98 8.47 1.98
C ILE A 46 -3.93 8.94 0.52
N LEU A 47 -4.17 8.00 -0.41
CA LEU A 47 -4.22 8.27 -1.85
C LEU A 47 -5.64 8.51 -2.35
N PHE A 48 -6.61 7.87 -1.69
CA PHE A 48 -8.02 7.99 -2.00
C PHE A 48 -8.84 7.72 -0.75
N GLU A 49 -9.91 8.47 -0.57
CA GLU A 49 -10.90 8.27 0.49
C GLU A 49 -12.31 8.57 -0.06
N ALA A 50 -13.28 7.76 0.32
CA ALA A 50 -14.67 8.00 -0.04
C ALA A 50 -15.65 7.28 0.88
N GLU A 51 -16.85 7.83 0.95
CA GLU A 51 -18.02 7.16 1.52
C GLU A 51 -18.78 6.41 0.42
N ASN A 52 -19.36 5.26 0.78
CA ASN A 52 -20.29 4.49 -0.08
C ASN A 52 -19.69 3.85 -1.35
N VAL A 53 -18.39 3.58 -1.36
CA VAL A 53 -17.76 2.76 -2.42
C VAL A 53 -18.00 1.27 -2.15
N THR A 54 -18.32 0.49 -3.18
CA THR A 54 -18.51 -0.96 -3.06
C THR A 54 -17.18 -1.70 -2.85
N ASP A 55 -17.22 -2.94 -2.36
CA ASP A 55 -15.98 -3.74 -2.21
C ASP A 55 -15.32 -3.99 -3.57
N ARG A 56 -16.13 -4.16 -4.61
CA ARG A 56 -15.66 -4.37 -5.97
C ARG A 56 -14.90 -3.16 -6.51
N GLU A 57 -15.45 -1.96 -6.33
CA GLU A 57 -14.83 -0.72 -6.81
C GLU A 57 -13.50 -0.45 -6.08
N ILE A 58 -13.48 -0.54 -4.75
CA ILE A 58 -12.23 -0.29 -4.01
C ILE A 58 -11.15 -1.32 -4.33
N ASN A 59 -11.52 -2.59 -4.57
CA ASN A 59 -10.59 -3.63 -4.99
C ASN A 59 -10.00 -3.34 -6.37
N GLN A 60 -10.82 -2.86 -7.30
CA GLN A 60 -10.38 -2.48 -8.63
C GLN A 60 -9.42 -1.27 -8.58
N MET A 61 -9.77 -0.25 -7.77
CA MET A 61 -8.92 0.93 -7.57
C MET A 61 -7.57 0.55 -6.94
N GLU A 62 -7.55 -0.32 -5.94
CA GLU A 62 -6.31 -0.82 -5.33
C GLU A 62 -5.37 -1.41 -6.38
N VAL A 63 -5.90 -2.24 -7.29
CA VAL A 63 -5.13 -2.83 -8.40
C VAL A 63 -4.57 -1.76 -9.34
N GLU A 64 -5.36 -0.73 -9.63
CA GLU A 64 -4.95 0.39 -10.48
C GLU A 64 -3.84 1.19 -9.82
N PHE A 65 -3.98 1.55 -8.54
CA PHE A 65 -2.94 2.24 -7.79
C PHE A 65 -1.65 1.41 -7.68
N ILE A 66 -1.74 0.10 -7.46
CA ILE A 66 -0.58 -0.80 -7.45
C ILE A 66 0.17 -0.73 -8.78
N LYS A 67 -0.54 -0.82 -9.90
CA LYS A 67 0.06 -0.78 -11.25
C LYS A 67 0.63 0.59 -11.59
N GLN A 68 -0.10 1.65 -11.30
CA GLN A 68 0.31 3.04 -11.57
C GLN A 68 1.59 3.41 -10.82
N ASN A 69 1.71 2.97 -9.56
CA ASN A 69 2.89 3.22 -8.74
C ASN A 69 3.95 2.12 -8.87
N GLN A 70 3.69 1.08 -9.67
CA GLN A 70 4.52 -0.12 -9.79
C GLN A 70 4.92 -0.73 -8.45
N SER A 71 4.07 -0.63 -7.42
CA SER A 71 4.38 -1.16 -6.10
C SER A 71 4.48 -2.69 -6.08
N ASN A 72 4.09 -3.35 -7.17
CA ASN A 72 4.29 -4.77 -7.40
C ASN A 72 5.63 -5.15 -8.04
N ASN A 73 6.38 -4.18 -8.60
CA ASN A 73 7.74 -4.39 -9.06
C ASN A 73 8.65 -4.58 -7.83
N PRO A 74 9.36 -5.71 -7.68
CA PRO A 74 10.21 -5.96 -6.51
C PRO A 74 11.31 -4.91 -6.29
N SER A 75 11.69 -4.15 -7.31
CA SER A 75 12.65 -3.04 -7.17
C SER A 75 12.03 -1.78 -6.57
N ILE A 76 10.70 -1.59 -6.68
CA ILE A 76 9.97 -0.38 -6.28
C ILE A 76 9.11 -0.62 -5.03
N GLY A 77 8.52 -1.80 -4.88
CA GLY A 77 7.56 -2.03 -3.81
C GLY A 77 7.43 -3.47 -3.35
N TYR A 78 6.49 -3.64 -2.42
CA TYR A 78 6.26 -4.89 -1.68
C TYR A 78 4.96 -5.60 -2.04
N ASN A 79 4.09 -5.02 -2.87
CA ASN A 79 2.89 -5.73 -3.32
C ASN A 79 3.32 -6.97 -4.14
N GLN A 80 2.76 -8.13 -3.84
CA GLN A 80 3.06 -9.35 -4.61
C GLN A 80 2.00 -9.64 -5.66
N TRP A 81 0.84 -8.99 -5.53
CA TRP A 81 -0.29 -9.09 -6.44
C TRP A 81 -0.76 -7.68 -6.86
N PRO A 82 -1.18 -7.48 -8.12
CA PRO A 82 -1.02 -8.41 -9.25
C PRO A 82 0.45 -8.70 -9.56
N LYS A 83 0.75 -9.88 -10.10
CA LYS A 83 2.13 -10.24 -10.47
C LYS A 83 2.71 -9.18 -11.41
N PHE A 84 3.89 -8.68 -11.08
CA PHE A 84 4.63 -7.78 -11.96
C PHE A 84 5.00 -8.50 -13.26
N LYS A 85 4.88 -7.78 -14.37
CA LYS A 85 5.28 -8.24 -15.69
C LYS A 85 6.27 -7.21 -16.22
N ASP A 86 7.53 -7.60 -16.35
CA ASP A 86 8.47 -6.85 -17.20
C ASP A 86 7.98 -7.04 -18.63
N ASN A 87 7.52 -5.95 -19.25
CA ASN A 87 7.22 -5.92 -20.68
C ASN A 87 8.47 -5.49 -21.43
#